data_AF-A0A2V8UV80-F1
#
_entry.id   AF-A0A2V8UV80-F1
#
_cell.length_a   1.000
_cell.length_b   1.000
_cell.length_c   1.000
_cell.angle_alpha   90.00
_cell.angle_beta   90.00
_cell.angle_gamma   90.00
#
_symmetry.space_group_name_H-M   'P 1'
#
loop_
_entity.id
_entity.type
_entity.pdbx_description
1 polymer ?
#
loop_
_entity_poly.entity_id
_entity_poly.type
_entity_poly.pdbx_seq_one_letter_code
_entity_poly.pdbx_strand_id
1 'polypeptide(L)'
;MENFDRRSFIRVGSLSVFGFLSWSDVLRLRAQTAAAKRDLSVIHLWLTGGMSHLDTFDPKPDADTRYRSQFKPIETNVSGIRISEHLPRTAKLANKFAIIRSMTHRQAAHEAACNLILSGHDPLPTIQHPSLQTVVAKELGPRNELPAIVSIPGATGS
;
A
#
# COMPACT_ATOMS: atom_id res chain seq x y z
N MET A 1 -13.06 -11.33 -7.82
CA MET A 1 -13.57 -11.11 -9.19
C MET A 1 -14.88 -11.86 -9.28
N GLU A 2 -16.01 -11.16 -9.22
CA GLU A 2 -17.32 -11.79 -9.37
C GLU A 2 -17.44 -12.44 -10.75
N ASN A 3 -17.93 -13.68 -10.77
CA ASN A 3 -18.08 -14.47 -11.99
C ASN A 3 -19.06 -13.79 -12.96
N PHE A 4 -18.58 -13.40 -14.14
CA PHE A 4 -19.41 -12.96 -15.26
C PHE A 4 -20.23 -14.15 -15.78
N ASP A 5 -21.44 -14.34 -15.23
CA ASP A 5 -22.36 -15.39 -15.69
C ASP A 5 -23.15 -14.95 -16.93
N ARG A 6 -23.49 -15.91 -17.80
CA ARG A 6 -24.29 -15.70 -19.03
C ARG A 6 -25.63 -15.03 -18.75
N ARG A 7 -26.24 -15.32 -17.59
CA ARG A 7 -27.50 -14.70 -17.16
C ARG A 7 -27.35 -13.20 -16.90
N SER A 8 -26.24 -12.77 -16.30
CA SER A 8 -25.94 -11.36 -16.07
C SER A 8 -25.75 -10.61 -17.39
N PHE A 9 -25.13 -11.24 -18.38
CA PHE A 9 -24.95 -10.67 -19.72
C PHE A 9 -26.30 -10.46 -20.44
N ILE A 10 -27.16 -11.48 -20.46
CA ILE A 10 -28.48 -11.38 -21.11
C ILE A 10 -29.36 -10.35 -20.39
N ARG A 11 -29.34 -10.32 -19.05
CA ARG A 11 -30.17 -9.41 -18.25
C ARG A 11 -29.79 -7.94 -18.47
N VAL A 12 -28.50 -7.64 -18.61
CA VAL A 12 -28.06 -6.27 -18.95
C VAL A 12 -28.28 -5.97 -20.43
N GLY A 13 -28.02 -6.92 -21.33
CA GLY A 13 -28.25 -6.75 -22.77
C GLY A 13 -29.73 -6.52 -23.11
N SER A 14 -30.66 -7.19 -22.43
CA SER A 14 -32.11 -6.97 -22.62
C SER A 14 -32.56 -5.59 -22.12
N LEU A 15 -31.93 -5.05 -21.08
CA LEU A 15 -32.18 -3.69 -20.60
C LEU A 15 -31.70 -2.63 -21.60
N SER A 16 -30.67 -2.92 -22.40
CA SER A 16 -30.18 -2.04 -23.47
C SER A 16 -31.01 -2.11 -24.76
N VAL A 17 -31.59 -3.28 -25.07
CA VAL A 17 -32.41 -3.48 -26.27
C VAL A 17 -33.82 -2.91 -26.11
N PHE A 18 -34.37 -2.91 -24.90
CA PHE A 18 -35.75 -2.44 -24.63
C PHE A 18 -35.83 -1.25 -23.66
N GLY A 19 -34.70 -0.71 -23.22
CA GLY A 19 -34.63 0.35 -22.22
C GLY A 19 -33.50 1.32 -22.50
N PHE A 20 -33.75 2.58 -22.17
CA PHE A 20 -32.98 3.78 -22.45
C PHE A 20 -31.56 3.83 -21.83
N LEU A 21 -31.02 2.71 -21.33
CA LEU A 21 -29.77 2.63 -20.59
C LEU A 21 -28.72 1.85 -21.38
N SER A 22 -27.71 2.57 -21.84
CA SER A 22 -26.54 2.01 -22.49
C SER A 22 -25.64 1.28 -21.47
N TRP A 23 -24.73 0.43 -21.95
CA TRP A 23 -23.71 -0.20 -21.10
C TRP A 23 -22.87 0.84 -20.34
N SER A 24 -22.61 2.00 -20.96
CA SER A 24 -21.98 3.15 -20.31
C SER A 24 -22.80 3.69 -19.14
N ASP A 25 -24.13 3.74 -19.25
CA ASP A 25 -25.00 4.20 -18.16
C ASP A 25 -25.01 3.19 -16.99
N VAL A 26 -24.97 1.89 -17.29
CA VAL A 26 -24.84 0.83 -16.28
C VAL A 26 -23.50 0.94 -15.55
N LEU A 27 -22.39 1.17 -16.26
CA LEU A 27 -21.07 1.38 -15.65
C LEU A 27 -21.03 2.66 -14.81
N ARG A 28 -21.66 3.74 -15.29
CA ARG A 28 -21.76 5.02 -14.58
C ARG A 28 -22.57 4.90 -13.30
N LEU A 29 -23.73 4.23 -13.35
CA LEU A 29 -24.57 3.97 -12.18
C LEU A 29 -23.84 3.07 -11.18
N ARG A 30 -23.09 2.06 -11.64
CA ARG A 30 -22.25 1.24 -10.76
C ARG A 30 -21.16 2.03 -10.06
N ALA A 31 -20.52 2.97 -10.76
CA ALA A 31 -19.56 3.89 -10.17
C ALA A 31 -20.22 4.84 -9.15
N GLN A 32 -21.47 5.24 -9.39
CA GLN A 32 -22.25 6.04 -8.42
C GLN A 32 -22.70 5.25 -7.20
N THR A 33 -22.94 3.94 -7.35
CA THR A 33 -23.23 3.01 -6.23
C THR A 33 -21.97 2.41 -5.62
N ALA A 34 -20.76 2.87 -5.99
CA ALA A 34 -19.54 2.44 -5.35
C ALA A 34 -19.73 2.59 -3.83
N ALA A 35 -19.53 1.48 -3.11
CA ALA A 35 -19.82 1.32 -1.70
C ALA A 35 -19.47 2.60 -0.92
N ALA A 36 -20.36 3.01 0.01
CA ALA A 36 -20.23 4.19 0.85
C ALA A 36 -18.75 4.48 1.15
N LYS A 37 -18.28 5.68 0.76
CA LYS A 37 -16.90 6.14 0.99
C LYS A 37 -16.55 5.80 2.44
N ARG A 38 -15.72 4.76 2.63
CA ARG A 38 -15.27 4.38 3.96
C ARG A 38 -14.37 5.49 4.44
N ASP A 39 -14.71 6.09 5.57
CA ASP A 39 -13.87 7.11 6.18
C ASP A 39 -12.64 6.42 6.78
N LEU A 40 -11.56 6.38 6.01
CA LEU A 40 -10.32 5.70 6.38
C LEU A 40 -9.30 6.72 6.89
N SER A 41 -8.84 6.54 8.12
CA SER A 41 -7.70 7.29 8.66
C SER A 41 -6.46 6.40 8.62
N VAL A 42 -5.41 6.86 7.94
CA VAL A 42 -4.17 6.10 7.74
C VAL A 42 -3.02 6.83 8.41
N ILE A 43 -2.26 6.12 9.24
CA ILE A 43 -0.99 6.59 9.78
C ILE A 43 0.12 5.93 8.98
N HIS A 44 0.91 6.75 8.27
CA HIS A 44 2.11 6.27 7.58
C HIS A 44 3.33 6.52 8.47
N LEU A 45 3.93 5.43 8.98
CA LEU A 45 5.16 5.48 9.75
C LEU A 45 6.36 5.28 8.83
N TRP A 46 7.09 6.36 8.55
CA TRP A 46 8.35 6.32 7.81
C TRP A 46 9.53 6.31 8.78
N LEU A 47 10.36 5.26 8.73
CA LEU A 47 11.53 5.11 9.60
C LEU A 47 12.80 5.37 8.79
N THR A 48 13.27 6.62 8.76
CA THR A 48 14.55 6.97 8.12
C THR A 48 15.70 6.27 8.86
N GLY A 49 16.53 5.53 8.11
CA GLY A 49 17.59 4.69 8.70
C GLY A 49 17.08 3.46 9.47
N GLY A 50 15.83 3.04 9.24
CA GLY A 50 15.16 1.96 9.95
C GLY A 50 15.89 0.61 9.92
N MET A 51 15.32 -0.35 10.64
CA MET A 51 15.90 -1.69 10.79
C MET A 51 16.05 -2.40 9.44
N SER A 52 17.14 -3.16 9.29
CA SER A 52 17.35 -4.08 8.17
C SER A 52 16.13 -5.01 7.99
N HIS A 53 15.62 -5.11 6.77
CA HIS A 53 14.50 -6.03 6.48
C HIS A 53 14.90 -7.49 6.71
N LEU A 54 16.18 -7.83 6.44
CA LEU A 54 16.70 -9.18 6.66
C LEU A 54 16.64 -9.52 8.15
N ASP A 55 17.03 -8.57 9.00
CA ASP A 55 17.11 -8.80 10.43
C ASP A 55 15.78 -8.65 11.17
N THR A 56 14.69 -8.38 10.44
CA THR A 56 13.36 -8.16 10.98
C THR A 56 12.29 -9.02 10.32
N PHE A 57 11.74 -8.56 9.20
CA PHE A 57 10.52 -9.10 8.61
C PHE A 57 10.77 -10.11 7.48
N ASP A 58 12.00 -10.25 6.98
CA ASP A 58 12.37 -11.19 5.91
C ASP A 58 13.73 -11.87 6.14
N PRO A 59 13.86 -12.79 7.11
CA PRO A 59 15.15 -13.40 7.47
C PRO A 59 15.77 -14.32 6.40
N LYS A 60 15.02 -14.66 5.34
CA LYS A 60 15.44 -15.53 4.24
C LYS A 60 16.21 -16.79 4.69
N PRO A 61 15.66 -17.62 5.60
CA PRO A 61 16.42 -18.69 6.24
C PRO A 61 16.94 -19.76 5.28
N ASP A 62 16.28 -19.90 4.12
CA ASP A 62 16.61 -20.89 3.10
C ASP A 62 17.60 -20.35 2.05
N ALA A 63 18.05 -19.10 2.17
CA ALA A 63 19.05 -18.50 1.29
C ALA A 63 20.50 -18.86 1.73
N ASP A 64 21.47 -18.58 0.86
CA ASP A 64 22.90 -18.70 1.20
C ASP A 64 23.25 -17.84 2.41
N THR A 65 24.22 -18.27 3.22
CA THR A 65 24.67 -17.57 4.44
C THR A 65 25.07 -16.12 4.21
N ARG A 66 25.48 -15.76 2.99
CA ARG A 66 25.82 -14.38 2.60
C ARG A 66 24.61 -13.46 2.39
N TYR A 67 23.42 -14.04 2.16
CA TYR A 67 22.20 -13.30 1.78
C TYR A 67 21.01 -13.53 2.72
N ARG A 68 21.23 -14.23 3.83
CA ARG A 68 20.24 -14.44 4.89
C ARG A 68 20.62 -13.71 6.17
N SER A 69 19.65 -13.49 7.05
CA SER A 69 19.93 -12.89 8.36
C SER A 69 20.85 -13.80 9.20
N GLN A 70 21.66 -13.17 10.04
CA GLN A 70 22.41 -13.83 11.10
C GLN A 70 21.52 -14.29 12.27
N PHE A 71 20.34 -13.70 12.41
CA PHE A 71 19.39 -14.00 13.48
C PHE A 71 18.52 -15.20 13.11
N LYS A 72 18.00 -15.88 14.13
CA LYS A 72 17.14 -17.05 13.93
C LYS A 72 15.72 -16.60 13.55
N PRO A 73 15.11 -17.23 12.53
CA PRO A 73 13.69 -17.06 12.29
C PRO A 73 12.87 -17.71 13.41
N ILE A 74 11.77 -17.09 13.79
CA ILE A 74 10.72 -17.65 14.64
C ILE A 74 9.41 -17.74 13.86
N GLU A 75 8.64 -18.79 14.14
CA GLU A 75 7.26 -18.91 13.63
C GLU A 75 6.36 -17.86 14.27
N THR A 76 5.42 -17.36 13.47
CA THR A 76 4.37 -16.45 13.96
C THR A 76 3.08 -17.21 14.28
N ASN A 77 2.04 -16.50 14.75
CA ASN A 77 0.71 -17.10 14.92
C ASN A 77 -0.02 -17.40 13.60
N VAL A 78 0.58 -17.08 12.45
CA VAL A 78 0.08 -17.42 11.11
C VAL A 78 1.06 -18.39 10.47
N SER A 79 0.58 -19.59 10.12
CA SER A 79 1.40 -20.63 9.51
C SER A 79 2.05 -20.14 8.20
N GLY A 80 3.33 -20.45 8.02
CA GLY A 80 4.11 -20.07 6.84
C GLY A 80 4.76 -18.69 6.92
N ILE A 81 4.44 -17.88 7.94
CA ILE A 81 5.09 -16.59 8.18
C ILE A 81 6.16 -16.75 9.27
N ARG A 82 7.42 -16.51 8.87
CA ARG A 82 8.60 -16.47 9.74
C ARG A 82 9.20 -15.06 9.77
N ILE A 83 9.49 -14.55 10.97
CA ILE A 83 10.18 -13.26 11.22
C ILE A 83 11.34 -13.45 12.21
N SER A 84 12.14 -12.43 12.45
CA SER A 84 13.31 -12.47 13.36
C SER A 84 12.95 -12.75 14.83
N GLU A 85 13.81 -13.50 15.53
CA GLU A 85 13.69 -13.82 16.96
C GLU A 85 13.62 -12.59 17.89
N HIS A 86 14.10 -11.43 17.43
CA HIS A 86 14.04 -10.17 18.17
C HIS A 86 12.67 -9.50 18.17
N LEU A 87 11.69 -10.03 17.44
CA LEU A 87 10.33 -9.50 17.34
C LEU A 87 9.26 -10.45 17.92
N PRO A 88 9.43 -11.02 19.13
CA PRO A 88 8.54 -12.07 19.64
C PRO A 88 7.13 -11.56 19.92
N ARG A 89 6.97 -10.27 20.28
CA ARG A 89 5.66 -9.64 20.47
C ARG A 89 4.96 -9.38 19.14
N THR A 90 5.71 -8.98 18.11
CA THR A 90 5.19 -8.76 16.76
C THR A 90 4.78 -10.07 16.10
N ALA A 91 5.52 -11.16 16.34
CA ALA A 91 5.19 -12.49 15.83
C ALA A 91 3.81 -12.98 16.30
N LYS A 92 3.39 -12.60 17.51
CA LYS A 92 2.05 -12.91 18.05
C LYS A 92 0.92 -12.10 17.40
N LEU A 93 1.25 -11.09 16.59
CA LEU A 93 0.31 -10.18 15.93
C LEU A 93 0.28 -10.37 14.40
N ALA A 94 0.91 -11.40 13.84
CA ALA A 94 1.02 -11.57 12.38
C ALA A 94 -0.33 -11.71 11.68
N ASN A 95 -1.39 -12.13 12.38
CA ASN A 95 -2.77 -12.12 11.89
C ASN A 95 -3.42 -10.72 11.84
N LYS A 96 -2.72 -9.66 12.23
CA LYS A 96 -3.21 -8.27 12.28
C LYS A 96 -2.52 -7.34 11.28
N PHE A 97 -1.48 -7.81 10.58
CA PHE A 97 -0.77 -7.02 9.58
C PHE A 97 -0.38 -7.88 8.37
N ALA A 98 -0.07 -7.20 7.27
CA ALA A 98 0.49 -7.83 6.08
C ALA A 98 1.97 -7.43 5.94
N ILE A 99 2.81 -8.36 5.52
CA ILE A 99 4.22 -8.11 5.21
C ILE A 99 4.36 -8.04 3.69
N ILE A 100 4.97 -6.98 3.18
CA ILE A 100 5.29 -6.82 1.75
C ILE A 100 6.80 -7.04 1.58
N ARG A 101 7.19 -8.18 0.97
CA ARG A 101 8.60 -8.55 0.72
C ARG A 101 9.04 -8.34 -0.74
N SER A 102 8.13 -7.84 -1.58
CA SER A 102 8.33 -7.69 -3.03
C SER A 102 8.83 -6.30 -3.43
N MET A 103 9.09 -5.40 -2.49
CA MET A 103 9.57 -4.04 -2.80
C MET A 103 11.03 -4.07 -3.24
N THR A 104 11.31 -3.52 -4.42
CA THR A 104 12.67 -3.38 -4.96
C THR A 104 12.79 -2.03 -5.69
N HIS A 105 13.95 -1.39 -5.62
CA HIS A 105 14.29 -0.20 -6.41
C HIS A 105 15.74 -0.26 -6.86
N ARG A 106 16.10 0.60 -7.83
CA ARG A 106 17.47 0.70 -8.37
C ARG A 106 18.27 1.87 -7.81
N GLN A 107 17.65 2.67 -6.95
CA GLN A 107 18.28 3.85 -6.38
C GLN A 107 19.30 3.47 -5.29
N ALA A 108 20.53 3.94 -5.43
CA ALA A 108 21.61 3.70 -4.48
C ALA A 108 21.78 4.85 -3.47
N ALA A 109 21.36 6.07 -3.83
CA ALA A 109 21.45 7.23 -2.95
C ALA A 109 20.25 7.28 -1.99
N HIS A 110 20.54 7.47 -0.70
CA HIS A 110 19.55 7.47 0.38
C HIS A 110 18.39 8.44 0.12
N GLU A 111 18.70 9.73 -0.11
CA GLU A 111 17.70 10.78 -0.34
C GLU A 111 16.83 10.49 -1.56
N ALA A 112 17.44 10.01 -2.62
CA ALA A 112 16.74 9.73 -3.84
C ALA A 112 15.81 8.51 -3.71
N ALA A 113 16.19 7.51 -2.92
CA ALA A 113 15.34 6.35 -2.63
C ALA A 113 14.15 6.76 -1.74
N CYS A 114 14.36 7.63 -0.76
CA CYS A 114 13.28 8.22 0.04
C CYS A 114 12.26 8.95 -0.86
N ASN A 115 12.73 9.80 -1.76
CA ASN A 115 11.85 10.52 -2.70
C ASN A 115 11.05 9.56 -3.59
N LEU A 116 11.70 8.52 -4.12
CA LEU A 116 11.02 7.49 -4.92
C LEU A 116 9.92 6.78 -4.12
N ILE A 117 10.20 6.36 -2.88
CA ILE A 117 9.21 5.62 -2.09
C ILE A 117 8.05 6.51 -1.64
N LEU A 118 8.32 7.78 -1.33
CA LEU A 118 7.30 8.71 -0.85
C LEU A 118 6.47 9.36 -1.96
N SER A 119 7.02 9.52 -3.17
CA SER A 119 6.33 10.16 -4.31
C SER A 119 5.93 9.19 -5.43
N GLY A 120 6.49 7.97 -5.44
CA GLY A 120 6.32 7.00 -6.51
C GLY A 120 7.12 7.31 -7.79
N HIS A 121 7.95 8.36 -7.79
CA HIS A 121 8.70 8.81 -8.96
C HIS A 121 10.19 8.93 -8.64
N ASP A 122 11.04 8.53 -9.59
CA ASP A 122 12.47 8.80 -9.48
C ASP A 122 12.71 10.31 -9.46
N PRO A 123 13.61 10.81 -8.59
CA PRO A 123 13.87 12.23 -8.51
C PRO A 123 14.53 12.74 -9.79
N LEU A 124 13.97 13.80 -10.36
CA LEU A 124 14.51 14.49 -11.52
C LEU A 124 15.09 15.85 -11.08
N PRO A 125 16.17 16.35 -11.71
CA PRO A 125 16.73 17.66 -11.39
C PRO A 125 15.75 18.82 -11.69
N THR A 126 14.82 18.60 -12.60
CA THR A 126 13.94 19.64 -13.17
C THR A 126 12.55 19.67 -12.55
N ILE A 127 12.08 18.56 -11.97
CA ILE A 127 10.71 18.42 -11.47
C ILE A 127 10.74 17.74 -10.11
N GLN A 128 10.10 18.39 -9.14
CA GLN A 128 9.82 17.79 -7.83
C GLN A 128 8.39 17.24 -7.83
N HIS A 129 8.28 15.93 -7.62
CA HIS A 129 6.98 15.27 -7.51
C HIS A 129 6.43 15.43 -6.09
N PRO A 130 5.11 15.70 -5.93
CA PRO A 130 4.51 15.78 -4.62
C PRO A 130 4.55 14.41 -3.93
N SER A 131 4.72 14.41 -2.62
CA SER A 131 4.59 13.18 -1.83
C SER A 131 3.16 12.64 -1.91
N LEU A 132 3.02 11.33 -1.72
CA LEU A 132 1.72 10.65 -1.67
C LEU A 132 0.77 11.32 -0.68
N GLN A 133 1.29 11.79 0.46
CA GLN A 133 0.49 12.40 1.50
C GLN A 133 -0.09 13.75 1.04
N THR A 134 0.68 14.56 0.29
CA THR A 134 0.21 15.83 -0.30
C THR A 134 -0.84 15.58 -1.37
N VAL A 135 -0.66 14.56 -2.20
CA VAL A 135 -1.67 14.15 -3.20
C VAL A 135 -2.97 13.76 -2.50
N VAL A 136 -2.90 12.94 -1.44
CA VAL A 136 -4.08 12.55 -0.65
C VAL A 136 -4.75 13.76 -0.01
N ALA A 137 -3.99 14.69 0.56
CA ALA A 137 -4.53 15.91 1.15
C ALA A 137 -5.25 16.79 0.12
N LYS A 138 -4.71 16.90 -1.10
CA LYS A 138 -5.34 17.64 -2.20
C LYS A 138 -6.65 17.00 -2.66
N GLU A 139 -6.67 15.68 -2.83
CA GLU A 139 -7.84 14.96 -3.37
C GLU A 139 -8.96 14.77 -2.35
N LEU A 140 -8.62 14.63 -1.06
CA LEU A 140 -9.61 14.39 0.00
C LEU A 140 -9.98 15.65 0.79
N GLY A 141 -9.13 16.67 0.79
CA GLY A 141 -9.31 17.89 1.56
C GLY A 141 -9.23 17.69 3.09
N PRO A 142 -9.33 18.77 3.87
CA PRO A 142 -9.43 18.69 5.33
C PRO A 142 -10.81 18.13 5.73
N ARG A 143 -10.83 17.31 6.79
CA ARG A 143 -12.07 16.76 7.35
C ARG A 143 -12.71 17.67 8.40
N ASN A 144 -11.91 18.53 9.02
CA ASN A 144 -12.28 19.45 10.08
C ASN A 144 -11.33 20.66 10.06
N GLU A 145 -11.28 21.42 11.15
CA GLU A 145 -10.41 22.60 11.29
C GLU A 145 -8.92 22.25 11.44
N LEU A 146 -8.55 20.97 11.44
CA LEU A 146 -7.16 20.53 11.52
C LEU A 146 -6.56 20.36 10.11
N PRO A 147 -5.22 20.49 9.97
CA PRO A 147 -4.54 20.18 8.72
C PRO A 147 -4.85 18.75 8.23
N ALA A 148 -5.06 18.60 6.92
CA ALA A 148 -5.33 17.31 6.29
C ALA A 148 -4.15 16.32 6.38
N ILE A 149 -2.95 16.83 6.66
CA ILE A 149 -1.68 16.09 6.74
C ILE A 149 -0.80 16.73 7.81
N VAL A 150 -0.12 15.91 8.61
CA VAL A 150 0.90 16.32 9.58
C VAL A 150 2.10 15.39 9.45
N SER A 151 3.32 15.95 9.40
CA SER A 151 4.59 15.19 9.39
C SER A 151 5.43 15.57 10.60
N ILE A 152 5.98 14.56 11.30
CA ILE A 152 6.80 14.74 12.52
C ILE A 152 7.97 13.74 12.49
N PRO A 153 9.25 14.15 12.67
CA PRO A 153 9.76 15.53 12.67
C PRO A 153 9.61 16.18 11.28
N GLY A 154 9.91 17.49 11.16
CA GLY A 154 9.77 18.24 9.90
C GLY A 154 10.31 17.47 8.68
N ALA A 155 9.64 17.63 7.54
CA ALA A 155 9.74 16.71 6.41
C ALA A 155 11.17 16.54 5.89
N THR A 156 11.60 15.28 5.78
CA THR A 156 12.68 14.88 4.87
C THR A 156 12.03 14.54 3.54
N GLY A 157 12.23 15.38 2.52
CA GLY A 157 11.72 15.14 1.17
C GLY A 157 10.27 15.60 0.89
N SER A 158 9.86 16.74 1.44
CA SER A 158 8.68 17.49 0.96
C SER A 158 9.08 18.62 0.02
#